data_AF-A0A2G5T490-F1
#
_entry.id   AF-A0A2G5T490-F1
#
_cell.length_a   1.000
_cell.length_b   1.000
_cell.length_c   1.000
_cell.angle_alpha   90.00
_cell.angle_beta   90.00
_cell.angle_gamma   90.00
#
_symmetry.space_group_name_H-M   'P 1'
#
loop_
_entity.id
_entity.type
_entity.pdbx_description
1 polymer ?
#
loop_
_entity_poly.entity_id
_entity_poly.type
_entity_poly.pdbx_seq_one_letter_code
_entity_poly.pdbx_strand_id
1 'polypeptide(L)'
;MLDQSQASSSSSGAHMMRQHNHNPHNYQTYANPTSNSSHNNMGHPNIPTGQAVRMDPFNQIPPELYGSSSTASVAASIRQPPPQIPMQPPQQYRQMPPELGASTSSMHSMQQQQPMDIYDNYSNASTSDMRRSSVRADPRRKEIYAYNADWTLFSHGWSAATDPSRKFRLAVSSFIEEYSNKITIVQLDEELGELVPRSQFDHPYPATKIMWIPDQKGNFPDLLATSGDYLRLWRIGTDNNARIESLLNTNRTAEYCAPLTSFDWNELDMNLIGTSSIDTTCTVWQLETGQAIGTTRPQAIDGTVRTQLIAHDKEVYDISFSRGNPQQFASVGADGSLRLFDLRRLEHSTIMYEDPQRQPLLRLAWNRNDHNYIATFGQDSKEVLILDLRLPCTPVARLRNHEAAINGLSWAPHSGSHICTAGDDFQALIWDVHEMPKPINDPILAYRASAEVNQIHWSSSFPDWISICSNNKLEILRV
;
A
#
# COMPACT_ATOMS: atom_id res chain seq x y z
N MET A 1 58.76 29.73 10.56
CA MET A 1 60.23 29.84 10.51
C MET A 1 60.69 28.55 9.83
N LEU A 2 61.17 28.60 8.58
CA LEU A 2 62.58 28.85 8.19
C LEU A 2 63.48 27.69 8.67
N ASP A 3 64.20 26.92 7.84
CA ASP A 3 64.48 26.90 6.38
C ASP A 3 64.53 25.43 5.86
N GLN A 4 64.50 25.01 4.58
CA GLN A 4 65.03 25.45 3.25
C GLN A 4 66.50 25.08 2.92
N SER A 5 66.76 24.82 1.61
CA SER A 5 68.01 24.38 0.93
C SER A 5 68.48 22.92 1.18
N GLN A 6 68.69 22.02 0.20
CA GLN A 6 69.59 21.94 -1.00
C GLN A 6 71.03 21.48 -0.67
N ALA A 7 71.80 20.68 -1.46
CA ALA A 7 71.59 19.93 -2.73
C ALA A 7 72.53 18.66 -2.71
N SER A 8 73.11 17.99 -3.74
CA SER A 8 73.19 18.10 -5.23
C SER A 8 73.85 16.83 -5.88
N SER A 9 73.51 16.52 -7.15
CA SER A 9 74.30 15.69 -8.13
C SER A 9 74.38 14.16 -7.91
N SER A 10 74.68 13.28 -8.90
CA SER A 10 75.12 13.45 -10.32
C SER A 10 74.72 12.27 -11.26
N SER A 11 74.63 12.53 -12.58
CA SER A 11 75.00 11.69 -13.79
C SER A 11 74.86 10.14 -13.78
N SER A 12 74.44 9.39 -14.82
CA SER A 12 74.27 9.53 -16.30
C SER A 12 73.23 8.46 -16.78
N GLY A 13 72.76 8.32 -18.03
CA GLY A 13 73.02 8.92 -19.35
C GLY A 13 72.05 8.30 -20.40
N ALA A 14 72.07 8.70 -21.68
CA ALA A 14 70.98 8.36 -22.63
C ALA A 14 71.38 8.11 -24.10
N HIS A 15 70.61 7.25 -24.80
CA HIS A 15 70.46 7.06 -26.27
C HIS A 15 69.14 6.25 -26.51
N MET A 16 68.22 6.42 -27.48
CA MET A 16 68.19 6.94 -28.88
C MET A 16 68.99 6.09 -29.89
N MET A 17 68.54 5.70 -31.11
CA MET A 17 67.35 5.98 -31.97
C MET A 17 67.13 4.73 -32.91
N ARG A 18 66.17 4.54 -33.85
CA ARG A 18 65.15 5.38 -34.54
C ARG A 18 63.96 4.55 -35.16
N GLN A 19 63.03 5.31 -35.77
CA GLN A 19 62.00 5.07 -36.83
C GLN A 19 62.25 3.96 -37.88
N HIS A 20 61.25 3.39 -38.58
CA HIS A 20 60.15 3.97 -39.40
C HIS A 20 58.92 3.01 -39.50
N ASN A 21 57.75 3.29 -40.11
CA ASN A 21 56.90 4.47 -40.40
C ASN A 21 55.94 4.12 -41.57
N HIS A 22 54.59 4.14 -41.41
CA HIS A 22 53.56 4.44 -42.44
C HIS A 22 52.11 4.38 -41.84
N ASN A 23 51.12 4.94 -42.56
CA ASN A 23 49.71 5.20 -42.21
C ASN A 23 48.94 5.45 -43.56
N PRO A 24 47.61 5.78 -43.67
CA PRO A 24 46.47 5.79 -42.74
C PRO A 24 45.14 5.20 -43.36
N HIS A 25 43.98 5.61 -42.80
CA HIS A 25 42.57 5.39 -43.23
C HIS A 25 41.93 4.04 -42.81
N ASN A 26 40.62 3.96 -42.51
CA ASN A 26 39.52 4.91 -42.76
C ASN A 26 38.52 5.01 -41.57
N TYR A 27 37.75 6.11 -41.48
CA TYR A 27 36.60 6.26 -40.57
C TYR A 27 35.30 5.87 -41.28
N GLN A 28 34.32 5.27 -40.59
CA GLN A 28 32.91 5.52 -40.89
C GLN A 28 31.95 5.21 -39.73
N THR A 29 31.07 6.17 -39.45
CA THR A 29 29.88 6.04 -38.59
C THR A 29 28.75 5.33 -39.34
N TYR A 30 27.94 4.53 -38.64
CA TYR A 30 26.63 4.11 -39.13
C TYR A 30 25.50 4.88 -38.42
N ALA A 31 24.45 5.21 -39.17
CA ALA A 31 23.30 6.00 -38.74
C ALA A 31 21.99 5.33 -39.17
N ASN A 32 20.85 5.83 -38.64
CA ASN A 32 19.52 5.31 -38.92
C ASN A 32 19.17 5.27 -40.42
N PRO A 33 18.54 4.19 -40.91
CA PRO A 33 17.80 4.21 -42.17
C PRO A 33 16.33 4.61 -41.94
N THR A 34 15.99 5.87 -42.21
CA THR A 34 14.59 6.26 -42.47
C THR A 34 14.30 6.16 -43.96
N SER A 35 13.32 5.35 -44.37
CA SER A 35 12.83 5.31 -45.75
C SER A 35 11.32 5.08 -45.79
N ASN A 36 10.62 5.87 -46.60
CA ASN A 36 9.17 5.97 -46.58
C ASN A 36 8.49 5.03 -47.60
N SER A 37 7.22 4.72 -47.33
CA SER A 37 6.16 4.36 -48.27
C SER A 37 6.36 3.25 -49.32
N SER A 38 5.49 2.23 -49.26
CA SER A 38 4.53 2.01 -50.35
C SER A 38 3.23 1.40 -49.80
N HIS A 39 2.08 1.74 -50.39
CA HIS A 39 0.79 1.21 -49.99
C HIS A 39 0.59 -0.23 -50.48
N ASN A 40 -0.10 -1.04 -49.67
CA ASN A 40 -1.15 -1.91 -50.20
C ASN A 40 -2.30 -2.02 -49.19
N ASN A 41 -3.52 -2.17 -49.70
CA ASN A 41 -4.76 -2.01 -48.94
C ASN A 41 -5.66 -3.25 -49.12
N MET A 42 -5.93 -4.00 -48.04
CA MET A 42 -7.01 -4.99 -48.01
C MET A 42 -7.58 -5.21 -46.60
N GLY A 43 -8.91 -5.13 -46.49
CA GLY A 43 -9.68 -6.05 -45.64
C GLY A 43 -9.98 -5.68 -44.18
N HIS A 44 -10.81 -4.67 -43.94
CA HIS A 44 -11.62 -4.61 -42.71
C HIS A 44 -12.82 -5.57 -42.81
N PRO A 45 -13.09 -6.39 -41.77
CA PRO A 45 -14.42 -6.86 -41.42
C PRO A 45 -15.03 -5.95 -40.34
N ASN A 46 -16.28 -5.51 -40.52
CA ASN A 46 -17.04 -4.86 -39.45
C ASN A 46 -17.66 -5.90 -38.51
N ILE A 47 -17.48 -5.75 -37.21
CA ILE A 47 -18.20 -6.45 -36.14
C ILE A 47 -18.65 -5.36 -35.12
N PRO A 48 -19.89 -5.40 -34.60
CA PRO A 48 -20.55 -4.19 -34.09
C PRO A 48 -20.19 -3.80 -32.66
N THR A 49 -20.55 -2.56 -32.31
CA THR A 49 -20.49 -2.00 -30.96
C THR A 49 -21.27 -2.85 -29.96
N GLY A 50 -20.54 -3.57 -29.10
CA GLY A 50 -21.05 -4.31 -27.94
C GLY A 50 -20.73 -3.60 -26.62
N GLN A 51 -21.47 -3.94 -25.57
CA GLN A 51 -21.36 -3.32 -24.24
C GLN A 51 -19.97 -3.53 -23.62
N ALA A 52 -19.47 -2.50 -22.91
CA ALA A 52 -18.26 -2.63 -22.11
C ALA A 52 -18.46 -3.65 -20.97
N VAL A 53 -17.48 -4.53 -20.78
CA VAL A 53 -17.44 -5.55 -19.72
C VAL A 53 -16.27 -5.22 -18.79
N ARG A 54 -16.47 -5.45 -17.48
CA ARG A 54 -15.53 -5.16 -16.39
C ARG A 54 -14.09 -5.59 -16.64
N MET A 55 -13.16 -4.84 -16.05
CA MET A 55 -11.75 -5.22 -15.85
C MET A 55 -11.37 -4.88 -14.41
N ASP A 56 -11.07 -5.89 -13.60
CA ASP A 56 -10.75 -5.72 -12.17
C ASP A 56 -9.22 -5.68 -11.97
N PRO A 57 -8.65 -4.69 -11.24
CA PRO A 57 -7.21 -4.39 -11.26
C PRO A 57 -6.32 -5.43 -10.55
N PHE A 58 -6.91 -6.42 -9.88
CA PHE A 58 -6.20 -7.50 -9.21
C PHE A 58 -5.90 -8.71 -10.12
N ASN A 59 -6.46 -8.76 -11.33
CA ASN A 59 -6.45 -9.96 -12.16
C ASN A 59 -5.55 -9.84 -13.41
N GLN A 60 -4.30 -9.40 -13.22
CA GLN A 60 -3.23 -9.60 -14.21
C GLN A 60 -1.82 -9.51 -13.60
N ILE A 61 -1.20 -10.68 -13.46
CA ILE A 61 0.25 -10.83 -13.70
C ILE A 61 0.36 -11.33 -15.15
N PRO A 62 1.25 -10.77 -16.00
CA PRO A 62 1.32 -11.14 -17.41
C PRO A 62 1.51 -12.66 -17.62
N PRO A 63 0.72 -13.32 -18.50
CA PRO A 63 0.86 -14.75 -18.79
C PRO A 63 2.23 -15.17 -19.34
N GLU A 64 3.05 -14.22 -19.79
CA GLU A 64 4.39 -14.46 -20.31
C GLU A 64 5.40 -14.89 -19.23
N LEU A 65 5.03 -14.81 -17.94
CA LEU A 65 5.83 -15.32 -16.82
C LEU A 65 5.72 -16.84 -16.57
N TYR A 66 4.93 -17.58 -17.36
CA TYR A 66 4.88 -19.05 -17.31
C TYR A 66 6.11 -19.73 -17.95
N GLY A 67 7.30 -19.42 -17.43
CA GLY A 67 8.51 -20.21 -17.66
C GLY A 67 8.33 -21.62 -17.11
N SER A 68 8.62 -22.64 -17.92
CA SER A 68 8.35 -24.05 -17.60
C SER A 68 9.22 -24.59 -16.46
N SER A 69 8.68 -24.59 -15.24
CA SER A 69 9.34 -25.19 -14.08
C SER A 69 9.44 -26.71 -14.21
N SER A 70 10.68 -27.23 -14.20
CA SER A 70 10.98 -28.65 -14.33
C SER A 70 10.64 -29.43 -13.06
N THR A 71 10.24 -30.70 -13.22
CA THR A 71 9.90 -31.57 -12.10
C THR A 71 11.13 -31.90 -11.24
N ALA A 72 11.14 -31.44 -10.00
CA ALA A 72 12.07 -31.89 -8.95
C ALA A 72 11.27 -32.57 -7.82
N SER A 73 11.70 -33.76 -7.41
CA SER A 73 10.95 -34.62 -6.50
C SER A 73 11.60 -34.76 -5.12
N VAL A 74 10.78 -34.72 -4.07
CA VAL A 74 11.15 -35.08 -2.69
C VAL A 74 10.07 -35.99 -2.10
N ALA A 75 10.46 -36.94 -1.26
CA ALA A 75 9.64 -38.12 -0.93
C ALA A 75 8.49 -37.83 0.05
N ALA A 76 7.32 -38.41 -0.23
CA ALA A 76 6.18 -38.45 0.69
C ALA A 76 6.39 -39.52 1.78
N SER A 77 6.20 -39.15 3.05
CA SER A 77 6.20 -40.09 4.17
C SER A 77 4.80 -40.66 4.39
N ILE A 78 4.68 -41.99 4.47
CA ILE A 78 3.39 -42.69 4.50
C ILE A 78 2.72 -42.53 5.87
N ARG A 79 1.49 -42.00 5.88
CA ARG A 79 0.53 -42.17 6.99
C ARG A 79 -0.75 -42.80 6.48
N GLN A 80 -1.31 -43.74 7.25
CA GLN A 80 -2.56 -44.44 6.92
C GLN A 80 -3.79 -43.58 7.29
N PRO A 81 -4.91 -43.71 6.55
CA PRO A 81 -6.15 -43.01 6.88
C PRO A 81 -6.86 -43.64 8.11
N PRO A 82 -7.57 -42.83 8.93
CA PRO A 82 -8.40 -43.34 10.02
C PRO A 82 -9.69 -44.01 9.49
N PRO A 83 -10.31 -44.93 10.26
CA PRO A 83 -11.49 -45.68 9.84
C PRO A 83 -12.76 -44.83 9.81
N GLN A 84 -13.69 -45.18 8.91
CA GLN A 84 -14.98 -44.54 8.74
C GLN A 84 -16.00 -44.98 9.82
N ILE A 85 -16.87 -44.07 10.24
CA ILE A 85 -18.01 -44.35 11.14
C ILE A 85 -19.32 -44.15 10.32
N PRO A 86 -20.31 -45.07 10.39
CA PRO A 86 -21.51 -44.98 9.56
C PRO A 86 -22.46 -43.83 9.97
N MET A 87 -23.07 -43.17 8.99
CA MET A 87 -24.16 -42.20 9.23
C MET A 87 -25.49 -42.90 9.54
N GLN A 88 -26.34 -42.25 10.34
CA GLN A 88 -27.76 -42.61 10.50
C GLN A 88 -28.67 -41.66 9.70
N PRO A 89 -29.84 -42.12 9.24
CA PRO A 89 -30.74 -41.32 8.40
C PRO A 89 -31.53 -40.26 9.19
N PRO A 90 -31.99 -39.17 8.54
CA PRO A 90 -32.70 -38.08 9.20
C PRO A 90 -34.12 -38.47 9.63
N GLN A 91 -34.55 -38.02 10.81
CA GLN A 91 -35.94 -38.16 11.25
C GLN A 91 -36.83 -37.04 10.70
N GLN A 92 -38.03 -37.42 10.26
CA GLN A 92 -39.07 -36.49 9.83
C GLN A 92 -39.74 -35.82 11.03
N TYR A 93 -39.92 -34.50 10.99
CA TYR A 93 -40.87 -33.80 11.86
C TYR A 93 -42.02 -33.19 11.04
N ARG A 94 -43.14 -32.97 11.72
CA ARG A 94 -44.49 -33.08 11.17
C ARG A 94 -45.15 -31.71 11.00
N GLN A 95 -45.67 -31.41 9.81
CA GLN A 95 -46.50 -30.23 9.56
C GLN A 95 -47.87 -30.37 10.27
N MET A 96 -48.45 -29.24 10.68
CA MET A 96 -49.88 -29.10 11.02
C MET A 96 -50.46 -27.79 10.44
N PRO A 97 -51.79 -27.69 10.24
CA PRO A 97 -52.41 -26.68 9.37
C PRO A 97 -52.79 -25.35 10.07
N PRO A 98 -53.21 -24.32 9.32
CA PRO A 98 -53.49 -22.97 9.84
C PRO A 98 -54.99 -22.66 10.03
N GLU A 99 -55.34 -21.78 10.97
CA GLU A 99 -56.63 -21.06 10.97
C GLU A 99 -56.49 -19.56 11.37
N LEU A 100 -56.98 -18.71 10.47
CA LEU A 100 -57.83 -17.51 10.64
C LEU A 100 -57.70 -16.60 11.89
N GLY A 101 -57.51 -15.30 11.63
CA GLY A 101 -57.60 -14.24 12.65
C GLY A 101 -57.57 -12.82 12.07
N ALA A 102 -58.49 -12.48 11.16
CA ALA A 102 -58.52 -11.16 10.50
C ALA A 102 -59.31 -10.10 11.30
N SER A 103 -58.84 -8.85 11.27
CA SER A 103 -59.58 -7.63 11.65
C SER A 103 -59.00 -6.43 10.90
N THR A 104 -59.80 -5.38 10.68
CA THR A 104 -59.59 -4.43 9.57
C THR A 104 -59.64 -2.95 9.98
N SER A 105 -59.28 -2.08 9.02
CA SER A 105 -59.57 -0.62 8.98
C SER A 105 -58.62 0.27 9.82
N SER A 106 -58.30 1.50 9.41
CA SER A 106 -58.60 2.26 8.17
C SER A 106 -57.55 3.35 7.88
N MET A 107 -57.58 3.92 6.67
CA MET A 107 -56.71 5.02 6.24
C MET A 107 -57.11 6.40 6.80
N HIS A 108 -56.12 7.27 7.01
CA HIS A 108 -56.25 8.72 6.75
C HIS A 108 -54.93 9.35 6.27
N SER A 109 -54.99 10.54 5.70
CA SER A 109 -53.94 11.08 4.80
C SER A 109 -53.30 12.39 5.27
N MET A 110 -52.00 12.52 4.96
CA MET A 110 -51.20 13.74 4.76
C MET A 110 -51.55 15.04 5.52
N GLN A 111 -50.58 15.56 6.28
CA GLN A 111 -49.96 16.85 5.90
C GLN A 111 -48.53 17.02 6.43
N GLN A 112 -47.80 17.99 5.89
CA GLN A 112 -46.41 18.31 6.24
C GLN A 112 -46.33 19.24 7.45
N GLN A 113 -45.24 19.12 8.23
CA GLN A 113 -44.70 20.20 9.05
C GLN A 113 -43.21 19.96 9.33
N GLN A 114 -42.42 21.04 9.43
CA GLN A 114 -40.98 20.98 9.68
C GLN A 114 -40.68 21.02 11.20
N PRO A 115 -39.55 20.44 11.68
CA PRO A 115 -39.08 20.65 13.04
C PRO A 115 -38.59 22.09 13.27
N MET A 116 -38.76 22.57 14.50
CA MET A 116 -38.18 23.83 15.01
C MET A 116 -36.92 23.54 15.83
N ASP A 117 -35.94 24.43 15.77
CA ASP A 117 -34.75 24.40 16.65
C ASP A 117 -35.12 24.64 18.12
N ILE A 118 -34.45 23.94 19.03
CA ILE A 118 -34.44 24.22 20.48
C ILE A 118 -32.99 24.20 20.96
N TYR A 119 -32.58 25.28 21.63
CA TYR A 119 -31.23 25.46 22.16
C TYR A 119 -31.10 25.06 23.64
N ASP A 120 -29.85 24.83 24.05
CA ASP A 120 -29.33 24.50 25.38
C ASP A 120 -30.11 25.00 26.60
N ASN A 121 -30.16 24.16 27.65
CA ASN A 121 -30.24 24.67 29.02
C ASN A 121 -29.66 23.72 30.09
N TYR A 122 -28.37 23.88 30.39
CA TYR A 122 -27.82 23.60 31.73
C TYR A 122 -26.75 24.65 32.08
N SER A 123 -26.82 25.20 33.28
CA SER A 123 -25.96 26.31 33.72
C SER A 123 -25.65 26.24 35.22
N ASN A 124 -24.62 27.00 35.62
CA ASN A 124 -24.03 27.17 36.95
C ASN A 124 -22.96 26.14 37.38
N ALA A 125 -21.86 26.53 38.04
CA ALA A 125 -21.21 27.84 38.11
C ALA A 125 -19.79 27.71 38.70
N SER A 126 -18.78 28.34 38.09
CA SER A 126 -17.51 28.78 38.72
C SER A 126 -16.73 29.65 37.74
N THR A 127 -16.24 30.81 38.19
CA THR A 127 -15.70 31.86 37.29
C THR A 127 -14.28 32.31 37.68
N SER A 128 -13.32 32.10 36.78
CA SER A 128 -12.11 32.94 36.67
C SER A 128 -11.44 32.77 35.31
N ASP A 129 -11.38 33.87 34.55
CA ASP A 129 -10.60 34.15 33.34
C ASP A 129 -9.95 32.99 32.56
N MET A 130 -10.53 32.65 31.40
CA MET A 130 -9.73 32.44 30.19
C MET A 130 -10.29 33.28 29.03
N ARG A 131 -9.40 34.00 28.34
CA ARG A 131 -9.75 34.73 27.11
C ARG A 131 -10.04 33.71 25.99
N ARG A 132 -11.32 33.41 25.75
CA ARG A 132 -11.78 32.54 24.67
C ARG A 132 -11.47 33.20 23.32
N SER A 133 -10.29 32.93 22.77
CA SER A 133 -9.91 33.34 21.42
C SER A 133 -10.85 32.68 20.41
N SER A 134 -11.77 33.44 19.84
CA SER A 134 -12.64 32.98 18.76
C SER A 134 -11.81 32.76 17.51
N VAL A 135 -11.42 31.50 17.29
CA VAL A 135 -10.81 31.06 16.03
C VAL A 135 -11.85 31.21 14.94
N ARG A 136 -11.81 32.35 14.25
CA ARG A 136 -12.53 32.53 12.98
C ARG A 136 -11.94 31.52 11.99
N ALA A 137 -12.79 30.70 11.39
CA ALA A 137 -12.39 29.93 10.21
C ALA A 137 -11.95 30.93 9.12
N ASP A 138 -10.78 30.70 8.52
CA ASP A 138 -10.34 31.49 7.36
C ASP A 138 -11.15 31.02 6.14
N PRO A 139 -11.91 31.90 5.45
CA PRO A 139 -12.80 31.50 4.35
C PRO A 139 -12.12 30.92 3.10
N ARG A 140 -10.80 30.72 3.11
CA ARG A 140 -9.98 30.39 1.93
C ARG A 140 -9.42 28.96 1.90
N ARG A 141 -9.55 28.18 2.99
CA ARG A 141 -8.93 26.85 3.05
C ARG A 141 -9.88 25.78 2.51
N LYS A 142 -9.64 25.32 1.27
CA LYS A 142 -10.36 24.16 0.70
C LYS A 142 -10.22 22.96 1.65
N GLU A 143 -11.32 22.24 1.87
CA GLU A 143 -11.35 20.99 2.67
C GLU A 143 -11.03 19.75 1.80
N ILE A 144 -10.99 19.95 0.48
CA ILE A 144 -10.61 18.97 -0.54
C ILE A 144 -9.53 19.59 -1.43
N TYR A 145 -8.42 18.89 -1.62
CA TYR A 145 -7.42 19.20 -2.64
C TYR A 145 -7.23 18.00 -3.55
N ALA A 146 -7.12 18.22 -4.87
CA ALA A 146 -7.03 17.14 -5.86
C ALA A 146 -5.82 17.32 -6.79
N TYR A 147 -5.35 16.19 -7.33
CA TYR A 147 -4.42 16.06 -8.45
C TYR A 147 -5.04 15.09 -9.46
N ASN A 148 -4.96 15.42 -10.75
CA ASN A 148 -5.34 14.54 -11.85
C ASN A 148 -4.06 14.15 -12.61
N ALA A 149 -3.85 12.86 -12.83
CA ALA A 149 -2.76 12.32 -13.63
C ALA A 149 -3.20 12.07 -15.08
N ASP A 150 -2.22 11.99 -15.98
CA ASP A 150 -2.40 11.67 -17.40
C ASP A 150 -2.73 10.17 -17.63
N TRP A 151 -2.72 9.36 -16.57
CA TRP A 151 -2.92 7.91 -16.54
C TRP A 151 -3.63 7.49 -15.25
N THR A 152 -4.26 6.31 -15.25
CA THR A 152 -4.82 5.67 -14.06
C THR A 152 -3.75 5.55 -12.96
N LEU A 153 -4.15 5.72 -11.70
CA LEU A 153 -3.27 5.62 -10.54
C LEU A 153 -3.45 4.28 -9.84
N PHE A 154 -2.33 3.58 -9.62
CA PHE A 154 -2.33 2.21 -9.09
C PHE A 154 -2.17 2.15 -7.56
N SER A 155 -1.29 2.99 -7.01
CA SER A 155 -1.02 3.07 -5.58
C SER A 155 -0.46 4.45 -5.20
N HIS A 156 -0.52 4.79 -3.92
CA HIS A 156 0.02 6.04 -3.39
C HIS A 156 0.52 5.92 -1.95
N GLY A 157 1.31 6.90 -1.50
CA GLY A 157 1.84 6.95 -0.14
C GLY A 157 2.12 8.38 0.36
N TRP A 158 1.67 8.68 1.59
CA TRP A 158 1.96 9.93 2.30
C TRP A 158 3.42 10.03 2.72
N SER A 159 4.02 11.21 2.60
CA SER A 159 5.32 11.48 3.20
C SER A 159 5.21 11.67 4.73
N ALA A 160 6.08 10.99 5.48
CA ALA A 160 6.19 11.13 6.94
C ALA A 160 6.76 12.49 7.37
N ALA A 161 7.31 13.27 6.43
CA ALA A 161 7.89 14.58 6.66
C ALA A 161 6.87 15.56 7.27
N THR A 162 7.28 16.23 8.35
CA THR A 162 6.46 17.18 9.13
C THR A 162 6.87 18.65 8.92
N ASP A 163 7.95 18.91 8.20
CA ASP A 163 8.45 20.27 7.93
C ASP A 163 7.56 21.04 6.93
N PRO A 164 7.49 22.39 7.04
CA PRO A 164 6.68 23.22 6.14
C PRO A 164 7.01 23.04 4.65
N SER A 165 8.28 22.79 4.31
CA SER A 165 8.77 22.63 2.94
C SER A 165 8.27 21.37 2.23
N ARG A 166 7.93 20.31 2.97
CA ARG A 166 7.45 19.01 2.43
C ARG A 166 6.01 18.68 2.88
N LYS A 167 5.30 19.70 3.39
CA LYS A 167 3.90 19.67 3.83
C LYS A 167 2.97 19.18 2.71
N PHE A 168 2.05 18.29 3.07
CA PHE A 168 1.12 17.61 2.14
C PHE A 168 1.79 17.03 0.88
N ARG A 169 3.00 16.47 1.00
CA ARG A 169 3.67 15.73 -0.06
C ARG A 169 3.27 14.25 -0.04
N LEU A 170 2.96 13.71 -1.22
CA LEU A 170 2.69 12.30 -1.48
C LEU A 170 3.51 11.81 -2.67
N ALA A 171 3.58 10.50 -2.86
CA ALA A 171 4.02 9.88 -4.10
C ALA A 171 2.90 8.98 -4.65
N VAL A 172 2.75 8.93 -5.98
CA VAL A 172 1.75 8.11 -6.70
C VAL A 172 2.41 7.28 -7.80
N SER A 173 1.92 6.06 -8.03
CA SER A 173 2.28 5.21 -9.17
C SER A 173 1.26 5.35 -10.28
N SER A 174 1.72 5.41 -11.53
CA SER A 174 0.89 5.06 -12.68
C SER A 174 0.42 3.60 -12.64
N PHE A 175 -0.65 3.33 -13.37
CA PHE A 175 -0.89 2.05 -14.04
C PHE A 175 -0.73 2.29 -15.55
N ILE A 176 0.32 1.73 -16.12
CA ILE A 176 0.62 1.67 -17.56
C ILE A 176 0.94 0.20 -17.85
N GLU A 177 0.41 -0.36 -18.94
CA GLU A 177 0.55 -1.80 -19.26
C GLU A 177 1.98 -2.13 -19.73
N GLU A 178 2.62 -1.21 -20.44
CA GLU A 178 4.00 -1.34 -20.90
C GLU A 178 5.04 -1.11 -19.78
N TYR A 179 6.28 -1.55 -20.04
CA TYR A 179 7.46 -1.36 -19.19
C TYR A 179 7.95 0.11 -19.19
N SER A 180 7.08 1.05 -18.81
CA SER A 180 7.32 2.50 -18.87
C SER A 180 6.59 3.29 -17.78
N ASN A 181 6.22 2.62 -16.68
CA ASN A 181 5.51 3.22 -15.56
C ASN A 181 6.27 4.41 -14.92
N LYS A 182 5.55 5.20 -14.13
CA LYS A 182 6.02 6.46 -13.54
C LYS A 182 5.68 6.51 -12.06
N ILE A 183 6.64 6.91 -11.23
CA ILE A 183 6.34 7.47 -9.92
C ILE A 183 6.34 8.99 -10.06
N THR A 184 5.28 9.64 -9.57
CA THR A 184 5.19 11.10 -9.51
C THR A 184 5.12 11.55 -8.06
N ILE A 185 5.97 12.48 -7.65
CA ILE A 185 5.88 13.15 -6.35
C ILE A 185 4.97 14.36 -6.53
N VAL A 186 3.89 14.40 -5.76
CA VAL A 186 2.89 15.47 -5.78
C VAL A 186 2.86 16.17 -4.42
N GLN A 187 2.60 17.46 -4.42
CA GLN A 187 2.58 18.25 -3.19
C GLN A 187 1.56 19.39 -3.30
N LEU A 188 0.92 19.74 -2.19
CA LEU A 188 0.09 20.94 -2.14
C LEU A 188 0.93 22.17 -2.50
N ASP A 189 0.41 22.97 -3.41
CA ASP A 189 0.81 24.36 -3.59
C ASP A 189 -0.19 25.24 -2.84
N GLU A 190 0.26 25.99 -1.83
CA GLU A 190 -0.65 26.79 -0.99
C GLU A 190 -1.09 28.09 -1.67
N GLU A 191 -0.41 28.54 -2.74
CA GLU A 191 -0.78 29.73 -3.51
C GLU A 191 -1.83 29.40 -4.57
N LEU A 192 -1.67 28.27 -5.27
CA LEU A 192 -2.68 27.75 -6.19
C LEU A 192 -3.85 27.06 -5.46
N GLY A 193 -3.59 26.51 -4.28
CA GLY A 193 -4.53 25.72 -3.50
C GLY A 193 -4.88 24.39 -4.16
N GLU A 194 -3.90 23.72 -4.79
CA GLU A 194 -4.08 22.46 -5.55
C GLU A 194 -2.86 21.54 -5.39
N LEU A 195 -3.02 20.23 -5.57
CA LEU A 195 -1.91 19.29 -5.54
C LEU A 195 -1.21 19.29 -6.90
N VAL A 196 0.05 19.74 -6.94
CA VAL A 196 0.83 19.84 -8.19
C VAL A 196 1.96 18.81 -8.21
N PRO A 197 2.33 18.28 -9.39
CA PRO A 197 3.53 17.45 -9.52
C PRO A 197 4.79 18.30 -9.27
N ARG A 198 5.71 17.78 -8.47
CA ARG A 198 7.01 18.41 -8.18
C ARG A 198 8.17 17.68 -8.87
N SER A 199 8.07 16.38 -9.05
CA SER A 199 9.01 15.57 -9.83
C SER A 199 8.35 14.28 -10.34
N GLN A 200 8.96 13.66 -11.35
CA GLN A 200 8.53 12.38 -11.92
C GLN A 200 9.74 11.57 -12.36
N PHE A 201 9.69 10.25 -12.21
CA PHE A 201 10.77 9.34 -12.59
C PHE A 201 10.24 7.96 -12.97
N ASP A 202 11.04 7.22 -13.75
CA ASP A 202 10.65 5.94 -14.33
C ASP A 202 10.60 4.81 -13.29
N HIS A 203 9.62 3.93 -13.46
CA HIS A 203 9.48 2.66 -12.75
C HIS A 203 9.16 1.56 -13.76
N PRO A 204 9.74 0.34 -13.65
CA PRO A 204 9.44 -0.77 -14.56
C PRO A 204 7.95 -1.11 -14.71
N TYR A 205 7.29 -1.39 -13.59
CA TYR A 205 5.91 -1.88 -13.51
C TYR A 205 5.04 -0.95 -12.66
N PRO A 206 3.70 -1.08 -12.66
CA PRO A 206 2.86 -0.41 -11.67
C PRO A 206 3.32 -0.81 -10.26
N ALA A 207 3.65 0.16 -9.40
CA ALA A 207 4.23 -0.15 -8.09
C ALA A 207 3.15 -0.69 -7.14
N THR A 208 3.26 -1.96 -6.71
CA THR A 208 2.22 -2.66 -5.93
C THR A 208 1.94 -2.01 -4.57
N LYS A 209 2.91 -1.26 -4.04
CA LYS A 209 2.77 -0.38 -2.89
C LYS A 209 3.83 0.73 -2.96
N ILE A 210 3.53 1.87 -2.36
CA ILE A 210 4.48 2.98 -2.15
C ILE A 210 4.43 3.35 -0.67
N MET A 211 5.60 3.50 -0.03
CA MET A 211 5.70 4.05 1.32
C MET A 211 6.97 4.89 1.46
N TRP A 212 6.85 6.03 2.13
CA TRP A 212 8.03 6.77 2.59
C TRP A 212 8.57 6.12 3.87
N ILE A 213 9.85 6.34 4.18
CA ILE A 213 10.38 6.00 5.52
C ILE A 213 9.54 6.71 6.59
N PRO A 214 9.09 6.03 7.67
CA PRO A 214 8.19 6.61 8.65
C PRO A 214 8.86 7.58 9.64
N ASP A 215 9.91 8.28 9.23
CA ASP A 215 10.66 9.21 10.07
C ASP A 215 10.02 10.61 10.12
N GLN A 216 9.13 10.80 11.09
CA GLN A 216 8.51 12.11 11.36
C GLN A 216 9.47 13.19 11.89
N LYS A 217 10.71 12.81 12.25
CA LYS A 217 11.69 13.67 12.92
C LYS A 217 12.85 14.13 12.03
N GLY A 218 13.09 13.46 10.89
CA GLY A 218 14.18 13.80 9.96
C GLY A 218 15.59 13.44 10.47
N ASN A 219 15.71 12.36 11.25
CA ASN A 219 16.99 11.76 11.64
C ASN A 219 17.64 10.94 10.52
N PHE A 220 16.86 10.51 9.53
CA PHE A 220 17.27 9.67 8.41
C PHE A 220 17.16 10.43 7.07
N PRO A 221 17.78 9.92 5.99
CA PRO A 221 17.54 10.41 4.64
C PRO A 221 16.05 10.41 4.26
N ASP A 222 15.66 11.30 3.36
CA ASP A 222 14.32 11.33 2.78
C ASP A 222 14.18 10.16 1.79
N LEU A 223 13.68 9.02 2.28
CA LEU A 223 13.58 7.77 1.51
C LEU A 223 12.15 7.46 1.10
N LEU A 224 12.01 6.97 -0.13
CA LEU A 224 10.82 6.36 -0.68
C LEU A 224 11.11 4.90 -1.01
N ALA A 225 10.22 3.99 -0.62
CA ALA A 225 10.23 2.60 -1.01
C ALA A 225 9.10 2.31 -2.00
N THR A 226 9.39 1.49 -3.02
CA THR A 226 8.40 1.00 -4.00
C THR A 226 8.60 -0.50 -4.23
N SER A 227 7.50 -1.24 -4.40
CA SER A 227 7.51 -2.68 -4.73
C SER A 227 7.00 -2.96 -6.14
N GLY A 228 7.38 -4.09 -6.70
CA GLY A 228 7.02 -4.56 -8.04
C GLY A 228 7.69 -5.91 -8.29
N ASP A 229 8.45 -6.03 -9.36
CA ASP A 229 9.49 -7.07 -9.52
C ASP A 229 10.46 -7.12 -8.33
N TYR A 230 10.96 -5.96 -7.87
CA TYR A 230 11.90 -5.82 -6.76
C TYR A 230 11.44 -4.75 -5.76
N LEU A 231 11.97 -4.80 -4.52
CA LEU A 231 11.86 -3.69 -3.57
C LEU A 231 12.95 -2.67 -3.90
N ARG A 232 12.56 -1.44 -4.27
CA ARG A 232 13.47 -0.33 -4.58
C ARG A 232 13.46 0.69 -3.45
N LEU A 233 14.65 1.15 -3.06
CA LEU A 233 14.82 2.29 -2.17
C LEU A 233 15.36 3.48 -2.97
N TRP A 234 14.63 4.58 -2.93
CA TRP A 234 14.94 5.84 -3.60
C TRP A 234 15.25 6.91 -2.55
N ARG A 235 16.38 7.62 -2.69
CA ARG A 235 16.61 8.88 -1.98
C ARG A 235 15.98 10.00 -2.77
N ILE A 236 15.17 10.79 -2.10
CA ILE A 236 14.52 11.98 -2.65
C ILE A 236 15.36 13.20 -2.25
N GLY A 237 15.76 14.01 -3.23
CA GLY A 237 16.50 15.25 -3.02
C GLY A 237 15.62 16.37 -2.44
N THR A 238 16.25 17.47 -2.01
CA THR A 238 15.54 18.69 -1.58
C THR A 238 14.80 19.40 -2.73
N ASP A 239 15.14 19.04 -3.96
CA ASP A 239 14.47 19.38 -5.23
C ASP A 239 13.37 18.36 -5.62
N ASN A 240 13.11 17.37 -4.76
CA ASN A 240 12.30 16.18 -5.00
C ASN A 240 12.81 15.24 -6.12
N ASN A 241 14.02 15.42 -6.67
CA ASN A 241 14.55 14.46 -7.65
C ASN A 241 14.90 13.13 -6.98
N ALA A 242 14.55 12.01 -7.61
CA ALA A 242 14.76 10.68 -7.06
C ALA A 242 16.05 10.04 -7.59
N ARG A 243 16.78 9.35 -6.71
CA ARG A 243 17.95 8.53 -7.03
C ARG A 243 17.78 7.15 -6.40
N ILE A 244 18.00 6.07 -7.17
CA ILE A 244 18.05 4.72 -6.60
C ILE A 244 19.26 4.62 -5.66
N GLU A 245 19.00 4.27 -4.40
CA GLU A 245 20.01 3.97 -3.38
C GLU A 245 20.25 2.47 -3.24
N SER A 246 19.18 1.68 -3.39
CA SER A 246 19.22 0.23 -3.18
C SER A 246 18.18 -0.50 -4.03
N LEU A 247 18.54 -1.72 -4.45
CA LEU A 247 17.67 -2.67 -5.15
C LEU A 247 17.72 -4.00 -4.40
N LEU A 248 16.60 -4.36 -3.77
CA LEU A 248 16.51 -5.48 -2.85
C LEU A 248 15.79 -6.65 -3.54
N ASN A 249 16.58 -7.68 -3.83
CA ASN A 249 16.21 -8.93 -4.50
C ASN A 249 16.85 -10.09 -3.71
N THR A 250 16.06 -11.12 -3.39
CA THR A 250 16.51 -12.31 -2.64
C THR A 250 17.47 -13.18 -3.46
N ASN A 251 17.35 -13.18 -4.79
CA ASN A 251 18.12 -14.01 -5.69
C ASN A 251 18.96 -13.17 -6.65
N ARG A 252 20.15 -12.72 -6.19
CA ARG A 252 21.14 -12.00 -7.02
C ARG A 252 21.77 -12.84 -8.16
N THR A 253 21.33 -14.08 -8.35
CA THR A 253 21.91 -15.05 -9.32
C THR A 253 20.91 -15.60 -10.34
N ALA A 254 19.61 -15.37 -10.17
CA ALA A 254 18.60 -15.70 -11.18
C ALA A 254 18.20 -14.44 -11.94
N GLU A 255 17.85 -14.61 -13.22
CA GLU A 255 17.35 -13.53 -14.07
C GLU A 255 15.94 -13.06 -13.66
N TYR A 256 15.23 -13.85 -12.84
CA TYR A 256 13.87 -13.62 -12.38
C TYR A 256 13.73 -13.97 -10.90
N CYS A 257 12.99 -13.14 -10.14
CA CYS A 257 12.38 -13.50 -8.87
C CYS A 257 10.85 -13.37 -8.97
N ALA A 258 10.12 -13.89 -8.00
CA ALA A 258 8.68 -13.69 -7.94
C ALA A 258 8.36 -12.22 -7.57
N PRO A 259 7.34 -11.60 -8.19
CA PRO A 259 6.96 -10.22 -7.89
C PRO A 259 6.44 -10.07 -6.46
N LEU A 260 6.67 -8.89 -5.90
CA LEU A 260 6.25 -8.49 -4.56
C LEU A 260 4.82 -7.94 -4.60
N THR A 261 3.94 -8.53 -3.81
CA THR A 261 2.52 -8.16 -3.71
C THR A 261 2.30 -6.95 -2.80
N SER A 262 3.18 -6.77 -1.81
CA SER A 262 3.13 -5.68 -0.83
C SER A 262 4.43 -5.61 -0.01
N PHE A 263 4.56 -4.57 0.81
CA PHE A 263 5.54 -4.47 1.87
C PHE A 263 5.04 -3.56 3.02
N ASP A 264 5.70 -3.56 4.17
CA ASP A 264 5.52 -2.55 5.22
C ASP A 264 6.86 -2.17 5.84
N TRP A 265 6.97 -0.93 6.29
CA TRP A 265 8.14 -0.40 6.97
C TRP A 265 7.87 -0.41 8.48
N ASN A 266 8.79 -0.97 9.26
CA ASN A 266 8.63 -1.08 10.70
C ASN A 266 8.76 0.31 11.38
N GLU A 267 7.64 0.89 11.80
CA GLU A 267 7.62 2.21 12.48
C GLU A 267 8.38 2.22 13.83
N LEU A 268 8.67 1.05 14.41
CA LEU A 268 9.41 0.90 15.67
C LEU A 268 10.92 0.60 15.48
N ASP A 269 11.32 0.08 14.32
CA ASP A 269 12.72 -0.10 13.92
C ASP A 269 12.87 0.18 12.42
N MET A 270 13.16 1.44 12.09
CA MET A 270 13.26 1.93 10.71
C MET A 270 14.34 1.24 9.86
N ASN A 271 15.15 0.34 10.42
CA ASN A 271 16.07 -0.50 9.66
C ASN A 271 15.39 -1.75 9.08
N LEU A 272 14.11 -2.01 9.37
CA LEU A 272 13.40 -3.22 8.94
C LEU A 272 12.27 -2.91 7.96
N ILE A 273 12.29 -3.59 6.80
CA ILE A 273 11.18 -3.67 5.85
C ILE A 273 10.80 -5.14 5.67
N GLY A 274 9.51 -5.45 5.63
CA GLY A 274 8.99 -6.78 5.33
C GLY A 274 8.26 -6.76 3.99
N THR A 275 8.55 -7.69 3.09
CA THR A 275 7.94 -7.82 1.75
C THR A 275 7.22 -9.15 1.61
N SER A 276 6.01 -9.14 1.05
CA SER A 276 5.24 -10.33 0.68
C SER A 276 5.34 -10.61 -0.82
N SER A 277 5.24 -11.87 -1.22
CA SER A 277 5.29 -12.28 -2.64
C SER A 277 4.31 -13.40 -2.97
N ILE A 278 4.06 -13.60 -4.28
CA ILE A 278 3.31 -14.74 -4.79
C ILE A 278 4.02 -16.08 -4.57
N ASP A 279 5.34 -16.10 -4.33
CA ASP A 279 6.11 -17.34 -4.06
C ASP A 279 5.84 -17.99 -2.69
N THR A 280 4.74 -17.62 -2.03
CA THR A 280 4.33 -17.99 -0.67
C THR A 280 5.19 -17.41 0.46
N THR A 281 6.25 -16.66 0.14
CA THR A 281 7.19 -16.16 1.15
C THR A 281 6.89 -14.76 1.68
N CYS A 282 7.32 -14.55 2.93
CA CYS A 282 7.63 -13.23 3.47
C CYS A 282 9.15 -13.11 3.63
N THR A 283 9.73 -12.01 3.15
CA THR A 283 11.14 -11.67 3.36
C THR A 283 11.24 -10.43 4.24
N VAL A 284 12.08 -10.48 5.28
CA VAL A 284 12.40 -9.32 6.11
C VAL A 284 13.83 -8.88 5.83
N TRP A 285 13.94 -7.63 5.40
CA TRP A 285 15.16 -6.93 5.06
C TRP A 285 15.69 -6.19 6.28
N GLN A 286 17.01 -6.20 6.47
CA GLN A 286 17.71 -5.30 7.38
C GLN A 286 18.60 -4.35 6.59
N LEU A 287 18.35 -3.06 6.78
CA LEU A 287 18.94 -1.94 6.03
C LEU A 287 19.97 -1.20 6.88
N GLU A 288 21.09 -0.78 6.28
CA GLU A 288 21.97 0.21 6.90
C GLU A 288 21.50 1.64 6.52
N THR A 289 20.36 2.07 7.08
CA THR A 289 19.67 3.32 6.69
C THR A 289 20.47 4.61 6.88
N GLY A 290 21.49 4.59 7.76
CA GLY A 290 22.42 5.70 7.99
C GLY A 290 21.80 6.89 8.74
N GLN A 291 22.03 6.98 10.06
CA GLN A 291 21.65 8.17 10.82
C GLN A 291 22.39 9.41 10.32
N ALA A 292 21.68 10.54 10.18
CA ALA A 292 22.21 11.77 9.59
C ALA A 292 23.35 12.46 10.37
N ILE A 293 23.66 11.99 11.59
CA ILE A 293 24.67 12.60 12.46
C ILE A 293 26.05 11.93 12.29
N GLY A 294 26.75 12.35 11.23
CA GLY A 294 28.21 12.59 11.31
C GLY A 294 29.16 11.40 11.48
N THR A 295 29.13 10.40 10.60
CA THR A 295 30.34 9.58 10.29
C THR A 295 30.49 9.28 8.81
N THR A 296 31.72 9.06 8.35
CA THR A 296 32.06 8.75 6.95
C THR A 296 31.75 7.28 6.62
N ARG A 297 30.56 7.00 6.10
CA ARG A 297 30.11 5.70 5.56
C ARG A 297 29.34 5.91 4.22
N PRO A 298 29.04 4.88 3.42
CA PRO A 298 29.05 5.00 1.95
C PRO A 298 27.84 5.71 1.33
N GLN A 299 27.97 6.03 0.04
CA GLN A 299 27.05 6.83 -0.79
C GLN A 299 25.80 6.06 -1.29
N ALA A 300 25.47 4.94 -0.65
CA ALA A 300 24.37 4.05 -0.97
C ALA A 300 23.94 3.29 0.28
N ILE A 301 22.65 2.91 0.35
CA ILE A 301 22.10 2.10 1.44
C ILE A 301 22.19 0.64 1.02
N ASP A 302 22.97 -0.18 1.73
CA ASP A 302 22.93 -1.64 1.55
C ASP A 302 21.79 -2.25 2.37
N GLY A 303 21.25 -3.36 1.87
CA GLY A 303 20.13 -4.07 2.47
C GLY A 303 20.33 -5.57 2.35
N THR A 304 20.28 -6.25 3.49
CA THR A 304 20.52 -7.69 3.61
C THR A 304 19.22 -8.42 3.93
N VAL A 305 19.09 -9.68 3.49
CA VAL A 305 18.02 -10.55 3.96
C VAL A 305 18.32 -10.92 5.41
N ARG A 306 17.51 -10.41 6.36
CA ARG A 306 17.58 -10.82 7.77
C ARG A 306 16.90 -12.18 7.97
N THR A 307 15.82 -12.44 7.22
CA THR A 307 15.15 -13.74 7.13
C THR A 307 14.26 -13.79 5.89
N GLN A 308 14.07 -14.98 5.33
CA GLN A 308 13.00 -15.31 4.39
C GLN A 308 12.33 -16.59 4.88
N LEU A 309 11.00 -16.64 4.84
CA LEU A 309 10.21 -17.78 5.28
C LEU A 309 8.99 -18.01 4.37
N ILE A 310 8.60 -19.27 4.20
CA ILE A 310 7.28 -19.63 3.69
C ILE A 310 6.27 -19.23 4.77
N ALA A 311 5.39 -18.28 4.46
CA ALA A 311 4.46 -17.71 5.43
C ALA A 311 3.07 -18.36 5.33
N HIS A 312 2.60 -18.58 4.11
CA HIS A 312 1.29 -19.14 3.77
C HIS A 312 1.45 -20.40 2.91
N ASP A 313 0.38 -21.18 2.75
CA ASP A 313 0.37 -22.38 1.88
C ASP A 313 0.05 -22.04 0.40
N LYS A 314 0.02 -20.73 0.09
CA LYS A 314 -0.28 -20.10 -1.20
C LYS A 314 0.30 -18.67 -1.24
N GLU A 315 0.02 -17.91 -2.29
CA GLU A 315 0.40 -16.51 -2.48
C GLU A 315 0.12 -15.66 -1.23
N VAL A 316 1.09 -14.83 -0.82
CA VAL A 316 0.90 -13.83 0.25
C VAL A 316 0.54 -12.51 -0.41
N TYR A 317 -0.54 -11.85 0.01
CA TYR A 317 -1.02 -10.61 -0.62
C TYR A 317 -0.67 -9.33 0.13
N ASP A 318 -0.54 -9.37 1.46
CA ASP A 318 -0.15 -8.22 2.26
C ASP A 318 0.58 -8.62 3.54
N ILE A 319 1.41 -7.70 4.04
CA ILE A 319 2.24 -7.84 5.23
C ILE A 319 2.24 -6.51 5.99
N SER A 320 2.17 -6.56 7.32
CA SER A 320 2.32 -5.36 8.16
C SER A 320 2.91 -5.65 9.55
N PHE A 321 3.86 -4.81 9.96
CA PHE A 321 4.52 -4.85 11.26
C PHE A 321 3.61 -4.34 12.39
N SER A 322 3.70 -5.00 13.54
CA SER A 322 3.04 -4.54 14.75
C SER A 322 3.57 -3.18 15.19
N ARG A 323 2.65 -2.22 15.34
CA ARG A 323 2.95 -0.91 15.95
C ARG A 323 3.17 -0.99 17.48
N GLY A 324 3.00 -2.16 18.09
CA GLY A 324 3.27 -2.43 19.51
C GLY A 324 4.55 -3.21 19.82
N ASN A 325 5.17 -3.89 18.84
CA ASN A 325 6.37 -4.71 19.06
C ASN A 325 7.22 -4.80 17.78
N PRO A 326 8.48 -4.31 17.76
CA PRO A 326 9.31 -4.30 16.56
C PRO A 326 9.69 -5.71 16.06
N GLN A 327 9.49 -6.74 16.89
CA GLN A 327 9.77 -8.14 16.53
C GLN A 327 8.51 -8.91 16.10
N GLN A 328 7.38 -8.25 15.82
CA GLN A 328 6.17 -8.92 15.35
C GLN A 328 5.64 -8.32 14.04
N PHE A 329 5.15 -9.18 13.16
CA PHE A 329 4.40 -8.79 11.95
C PHE A 329 3.27 -9.80 11.71
N ALA A 330 2.28 -9.39 10.94
CA ALA A 330 1.24 -10.28 10.43
C ALA A 330 1.15 -10.21 8.90
N SER A 331 0.64 -11.27 8.27
CA SER A 331 0.40 -11.35 6.83
C SER A 331 -0.92 -12.04 6.50
N VAL A 332 -1.41 -11.81 5.28
CA VAL A 332 -2.61 -12.42 4.71
C VAL A 332 -2.33 -12.96 3.31
N GLY A 333 -3.08 -13.97 2.87
CA GLY A 333 -2.86 -14.61 1.57
C GLY A 333 -4.04 -15.39 0.99
N ALA A 334 -3.78 -16.02 -0.15
CA ALA A 334 -4.76 -16.79 -0.95
C ALA A 334 -5.21 -18.11 -0.30
N ASP A 335 -4.60 -18.52 0.82
CA ASP A 335 -5.04 -19.66 1.63
C ASP A 335 -6.23 -19.34 2.54
N GLY A 336 -6.61 -18.05 2.61
CA GLY A 336 -7.72 -17.52 3.40
C GLY A 336 -7.38 -17.27 4.87
N SER A 337 -6.11 -17.26 5.25
CA SER A 337 -5.68 -17.06 6.65
C SER A 337 -5.02 -15.70 6.89
N LEU A 338 -5.12 -15.21 8.14
CA LEU A 338 -4.29 -14.15 8.69
C LEU A 338 -3.37 -14.76 9.73
N ARG A 339 -2.05 -14.64 9.53
CA ARG A 339 -1.01 -15.28 10.34
C ARG A 339 -0.15 -14.22 11.03
N LEU A 340 0.16 -14.43 12.32
CA LEU A 340 1.03 -13.60 13.14
C LEU A 340 2.37 -14.31 13.36
N PHE A 341 3.47 -13.57 13.24
CA PHE A 341 4.85 -14.07 13.32
C PHE A 341 5.66 -13.26 14.33
N ASP A 342 6.59 -13.94 15.02
CA ASP A 342 7.59 -13.30 15.88
C ASP A 342 8.99 -13.53 15.29
N LEU A 343 9.72 -12.44 14.97
CA LEU A 343 11.07 -12.47 14.36
C LEU A 343 12.12 -13.23 15.20
N ARG A 344 11.80 -13.56 16.46
CA ARG A 344 12.66 -14.33 17.38
C ARG A 344 12.31 -15.83 17.41
N ARG A 345 11.19 -16.24 16.80
CA ARG A 345 10.61 -17.60 16.87
C ARG A 345 9.90 -18.00 15.57
N LEU A 346 10.55 -17.79 14.44
CA LEU A 346 9.98 -18.01 13.10
C LEU A 346 9.70 -19.48 12.74
N GLU A 347 10.06 -20.42 13.62
CA GLU A 347 9.68 -21.84 13.52
C GLU A 347 8.15 -22.04 13.63
N HIS A 348 7.43 -21.11 14.26
CA HIS A 348 5.98 -21.18 14.47
C HIS A 348 5.31 -19.82 14.19
N SER A 349 4.25 -19.84 13.39
CA SER A 349 3.29 -18.74 13.28
C SER A 349 2.02 -19.04 14.07
N THR A 350 1.26 -18.00 14.42
CA THR A 350 -0.07 -18.13 15.04
C THR A 350 -1.13 -17.77 14.00
N ILE A 351 -2.04 -18.70 13.69
CA ILE A 351 -3.20 -18.41 12.85
C ILE A 351 -4.18 -17.59 13.70
N MET A 352 -4.38 -16.33 13.31
CA MET A 352 -5.26 -15.39 14.03
C MET A 352 -6.69 -15.43 13.49
N TYR A 353 -6.84 -15.73 12.20
CA TYR A 353 -8.12 -16.00 11.54
C TYR A 353 -7.85 -16.94 10.36
N GLU A 354 -8.83 -17.79 10.04
CA GLU A 354 -8.87 -18.57 8.81
C GLU A 354 -10.32 -18.55 8.32
N ASP A 355 -10.52 -18.18 7.05
CA ASP A 355 -11.85 -18.10 6.48
C ASP A 355 -12.46 -19.52 6.32
N PRO A 356 -13.70 -19.78 6.78
CA PRO A 356 -14.31 -21.10 6.71
C PRO A 356 -14.51 -21.65 5.28
N GLN A 357 -14.47 -20.81 4.25
CA GLN A 357 -14.52 -21.21 2.84
C GLN A 357 -13.15 -21.09 2.15
N ARG A 358 -12.11 -20.68 2.89
CA ARG A 358 -10.77 -20.31 2.38
C ARG A 358 -10.82 -19.20 1.31
N GLN A 359 -11.74 -18.25 1.46
CA GLN A 359 -11.73 -17.05 0.60
C GLN A 359 -10.42 -16.27 0.83
N PRO A 360 -9.68 -15.90 -0.23
CA PRO A 360 -8.44 -15.14 -0.12
C PRO A 360 -8.59 -13.86 0.71
N LEU A 361 -7.60 -13.55 1.55
CA LEU A 361 -7.56 -12.30 2.32
C LEU A 361 -6.55 -11.35 1.68
N LEU A 362 -7.01 -10.16 1.27
CA LEU A 362 -6.25 -9.31 0.34
C LEU A 362 -5.38 -8.23 1.01
N ARG A 363 -5.83 -7.67 2.12
CA ARG A 363 -5.14 -6.59 2.87
C ARG A 363 -5.30 -6.76 4.37
N LEU A 364 -4.32 -6.26 5.13
CA LEU A 364 -4.46 -6.08 6.58
C LEU A 364 -4.02 -4.69 7.03
N ALA A 365 -4.69 -4.15 8.04
CA ALA A 365 -4.31 -2.89 8.68
C ALA A 365 -4.33 -3.05 10.20
N TRP A 366 -3.19 -2.81 10.86
CA TRP A 366 -3.13 -2.70 12.32
C TRP A 366 -3.73 -1.37 12.78
N ASN A 367 -4.48 -1.42 13.88
CA ASN A 367 -4.94 -0.22 14.57
C ASN A 367 -3.72 0.56 15.12
N ARG A 368 -3.71 1.88 14.90
CA ARG A 368 -2.57 2.77 15.19
C ARG A 368 -2.45 3.17 16.67
N ASN A 369 -3.45 2.85 17.51
CA ASN A 369 -3.50 3.26 18.92
C ASN A 369 -3.73 2.08 19.88
N ASP A 370 -4.62 1.12 19.55
CA ASP A 370 -4.71 -0.16 20.26
C ASP A 370 -4.21 -1.30 19.36
N HIS A 371 -2.94 -1.65 19.53
CA HIS A 371 -2.24 -2.67 18.76
C HIS A 371 -2.78 -4.11 18.93
N ASN A 372 -3.81 -4.33 19.75
CA ASN A 372 -4.52 -5.61 19.78
C ASN A 372 -5.47 -5.80 18.60
N TYR A 373 -5.85 -4.73 17.87
CA TYR A 373 -6.82 -4.83 16.77
C TYR A 373 -6.17 -4.80 15.38
N ILE A 374 -6.64 -5.70 14.51
CA ILE A 374 -6.30 -5.75 13.08
C ILE A 374 -7.59 -5.80 12.26
N ALA A 375 -7.67 -5.00 11.20
CA ALA A 375 -8.73 -5.08 10.20
C ALA A 375 -8.25 -5.85 8.96
N THR A 376 -9.13 -6.64 8.36
CA THR A 376 -8.87 -7.37 7.10
C THR A 376 -10.17 -7.57 6.31
N PHE A 377 -10.07 -7.79 5.00
CA PHE A 377 -11.21 -8.15 4.14
C PHE A 377 -10.83 -9.27 3.17
N GLY A 378 -11.82 -10.05 2.75
CA GLY A 378 -11.68 -11.10 1.75
C GLY A 378 -11.84 -10.61 0.32
N GLN A 379 -11.36 -11.37 -0.65
CA GLN A 379 -11.62 -11.13 -2.07
C GLN A 379 -13.14 -11.07 -2.33
N ASP A 380 -13.54 -10.13 -3.18
CA ASP A 380 -14.93 -9.81 -3.55
C ASP A 380 -15.86 -9.49 -2.34
N SER A 381 -15.28 -9.28 -1.15
CA SER A 381 -16.03 -9.04 0.09
C SER A 381 -16.56 -7.62 0.17
N LYS A 382 -17.81 -7.51 0.63
CA LYS A 382 -18.47 -6.25 1.03
C LYS A 382 -18.39 -5.99 2.55
N GLU A 383 -17.57 -6.77 3.24
CA GLU A 383 -17.48 -6.84 4.69
C GLU A 383 -16.02 -6.75 5.14
N VAL A 384 -15.75 -5.87 6.11
CA VAL A 384 -14.46 -5.84 6.84
C VAL A 384 -14.60 -6.61 8.15
N LEU A 385 -13.63 -7.47 8.42
CA LEU A 385 -13.48 -8.18 9.68
C LEU A 385 -12.55 -7.39 10.60
N ILE A 386 -12.99 -7.11 11.82
CA ILE A 386 -12.12 -6.61 12.89
C ILE A 386 -11.77 -7.80 13.80
N LEU A 387 -10.48 -8.05 13.96
CA LEU A 387 -9.90 -9.16 14.73
C LEU A 387 -9.20 -8.60 15.98
N ASP A 388 -9.29 -9.33 17.09
CA ASP A 388 -8.59 -9.02 18.33
C ASP A 388 -7.51 -10.09 18.57
N LEU A 389 -6.25 -9.69 18.72
CA LEU A 389 -5.13 -10.61 18.94
C LEU A 389 -5.24 -11.41 20.25
N ARG A 390 -6.09 -10.98 21.18
CA ARG A 390 -6.40 -11.66 22.45
C ARG A 390 -7.50 -12.72 22.29
N LEU A 391 -8.24 -12.70 21.17
CA LEU A 391 -9.38 -13.59 20.86
C LEU A 391 -9.22 -14.21 19.45
N PRO A 392 -8.25 -15.13 19.26
CA PRO A 392 -7.99 -15.75 17.96
C PRO A 392 -9.20 -16.49 17.37
N CYS A 393 -9.15 -16.67 16.06
CA CYS A 393 -10.14 -17.33 15.19
C CYS A 393 -11.51 -16.64 15.08
N THR A 394 -11.82 -15.62 15.88
CA THR A 394 -13.16 -14.99 15.92
C THR A 394 -13.09 -13.47 15.68
N PRO A 395 -13.71 -12.95 14.61
CA PRO A 395 -13.90 -11.50 14.46
C PRO A 395 -14.76 -10.92 15.58
N VAL A 396 -14.26 -9.87 16.23
CA VAL A 396 -14.95 -9.12 17.29
C VAL A 396 -15.94 -8.10 16.74
N ALA A 397 -15.77 -7.66 15.49
CA ALA A 397 -16.75 -6.90 14.75
C ALA A 397 -16.67 -7.18 13.24
N ARG A 398 -17.75 -6.79 12.55
CA ARG A 398 -18.01 -7.03 11.13
C ARG A 398 -18.68 -5.79 10.56
N LEU A 399 -17.95 -5.00 9.78
CA LEU A 399 -18.44 -3.72 9.22
C LEU A 399 -19.13 -4.01 7.87
N ARG A 400 -20.39 -3.60 7.73
CA ARG A 400 -21.29 -4.05 6.66
C ARG A 400 -22.19 -2.92 6.13
N ASN A 401 -21.71 -2.16 5.15
CA ASN A 401 -22.54 -1.19 4.40
C ASN A 401 -22.01 -0.92 2.98
N HIS A 402 -20.88 -1.51 2.58
CA HIS A 402 -20.40 -1.41 1.20
C HIS A 402 -21.34 -2.16 0.24
N GLU A 403 -21.62 -1.56 -0.90
CA GLU A 403 -22.50 -2.13 -1.94
C GLU A 403 -21.72 -2.98 -2.96
N ALA A 404 -20.39 -2.90 -2.97
CA ALA A 404 -19.50 -3.66 -3.85
C ALA A 404 -18.23 -4.13 -3.10
N ALA A 405 -17.21 -4.61 -3.82
CA ALA A 405 -15.99 -5.14 -3.19
C ALA A 405 -15.17 -4.02 -2.53
N ILE A 406 -14.49 -4.37 -1.43
CA ILE A 406 -13.62 -3.47 -0.67
C ILE A 406 -12.18 -3.60 -1.19
N ASN A 407 -11.50 -2.47 -1.33
CA ASN A 407 -10.10 -2.38 -1.79
C ASN A 407 -9.16 -1.76 -0.74
N GLY A 408 -9.69 -0.86 0.10
CA GLY A 408 -8.90 0.00 0.99
C GLY A 408 -9.27 -0.12 2.47
N LEU A 409 -8.25 -0.09 3.34
CA LEU A 409 -8.36 0.03 4.80
C LEU A 409 -7.36 1.07 5.32
N SER A 410 -7.78 1.94 6.24
CA SER A 410 -6.86 2.79 7.00
C SER A 410 -7.42 3.15 8.38
N TRP A 411 -6.72 2.76 9.45
CA TRP A 411 -7.05 3.21 10.81
C TRP A 411 -6.60 4.65 11.02
N ALA A 412 -7.39 5.41 11.78
CA ALA A 412 -7.04 6.78 12.14
C ALA A 412 -5.80 6.81 13.05
N PRO A 413 -4.84 7.73 12.82
CA PRO A 413 -3.74 7.94 13.75
C PRO A 413 -4.17 8.67 15.02
N HIS A 414 -5.25 9.46 14.99
CA HIS A 414 -5.71 10.24 16.14
C HIS A 414 -6.73 9.52 17.05
N SER A 415 -7.25 8.35 16.65
CA SER A 415 -8.27 7.60 17.40
C SER A 415 -7.98 6.11 17.37
N GLY A 416 -8.21 5.44 18.50
CA GLY A 416 -8.18 3.98 18.59
C GLY A 416 -9.48 3.30 18.15
N SER A 417 -10.51 4.06 17.81
CA SER A 417 -11.81 3.53 17.37
C SER A 417 -12.21 3.92 15.95
N HIS A 418 -11.51 4.84 15.28
CA HIS A 418 -11.87 5.23 13.92
C HIS A 418 -11.09 4.43 12.87
N ILE A 419 -11.83 3.86 11.91
CA ILE A 419 -11.27 3.22 10.70
C ILE A 419 -12.00 3.75 9.46
N CYS A 420 -11.26 4.01 8.39
CA CYS A 420 -11.82 4.28 7.07
C CYS A 420 -11.65 3.07 6.14
N THR A 421 -12.70 2.76 5.38
CA THR A 421 -12.79 1.65 4.41
C THR A 421 -13.25 2.20 3.07
N ALA A 422 -12.82 1.61 1.94
CA ALA A 422 -13.25 2.09 0.62
C ALA A 422 -13.23 0.98 -0.45
N GLY A 423 -14.03 1.15 -1.52
CA GLY A 423 -14.22 0.12 -2.54
C GLY A 423 -14.89 0.54 -3.86
N ASP A 424 -15.38 -0.46 -4.59
CA ASP A 424 -15.93 -0.37 -5.96
C ASP A 424 -17.33 0.28 -6.04
N ASP A 425 -17.98 0.55 -4.91
CA ASP A 425 -19.25 1.29 -4.84
C ASP A 425 -19.05 2.82 -4.93
N PHE A 426 -17.79 3.22 -5.13
CA PHE A 426 -17.26 4.59 -5.14
C PHE A 426 -17.35 5.26 -3.76
N GLN A 427 -17.55 4.50 -2.67
CA GLN A 427 -17.64 5.06 -1.32
C GLN A 427 -16.33 4.92 -0.55
N ALA A 428 -16.06 5.94 0.27
CA ALA A 428 -15.17 5.83 1.42
C ALA A 428 -15.99 6.08 2.68
N LEU A 429 -16.00 5.10 3.59
CA LEU A 429 -16.82 5.08 4.80
C LEU A 429 -15.90 5.18 6.02
N ILE A 430 -16.24 6.02 6.99
CA ILE A 430 -15.56 6.09 8.30
C ILE A 430 -16.47 5.47 9.35
N TRP A 431 -15.93 4.56 10.15
CA TRP A 431 -16.63 3.81 11.18
C TRP A 431 -16.07 4.15 12.55
N ASP A 432 -16.94 4.25 13.55
CA ASP A 432 -16.53 4.19 14.96
C ASP A 432 -16.72 2.77 15.49
N VAL A 433 -15.63 2.16 15.98
CA VAL A 433 -15.61 0.83 16.58
C VAL A 433 -15.56 0.86 18.12
N HIS A 434 -15.81 2.02 18.75
CA HIS A 434 -15.71 2.18 20.21
C HIS A 434 -16.63 1.22 20.98
N GLU A 435 -17.83 0.95 20.46
CA GLU A 435 -18.82 0.10 21.13
C GLU A 435 -18.61 -1.42 20.92
N MET A 436 -17.49 -1.87 20.33
CA MET A 436 -17.20 -3.31 20.19
C MET A 436 -17.30 -4.06 21.53
N PRO A 437 -17.88 -5.28 21.57
CA PRO A 437 -18.32 -6.11 20.44
C PRO A 437 -19.82 -5.93 20.06
N LYS A 438 -20.45 -4.78 20.34
CA LYS A 438 -21.80 -4.53 19.80
C LYS A 438 -21.76 -4.47 18.26
N PRO A 439 -22.85 -4.85 17.56
CA PRO A 439 -22.96 -4.65 16.12
C PRO A 439 -22.84 -3.18 15.73
N ILE A 440 -21.98 -2.89 14.76
CA ILE A 440 -21.79 -1.57 14.17
C ILE A 440 -22.56 -1.57 12.85
N ASN A 441 -23.74 -0.94 12.84
CA ASN A 441 -24.65 -1.00 11.70
C ASN A 441 -24.27 0.02 10.62
N ASP A 442 -23.95 1.24 11.04
CA ASP A 442 -23.82 2.41 10.16
C ASP A 442 -22.44 3.09 10.33
N PRO A 443 -21.83 3.61 9.25
CA PRO A 443 -20.66 4.45 9.32
C PRO A 443 -21.01 5.87 9.84
N ILE A 444 -20.09 6.50 10.55
CA ILE A 444 -20.23 7.88 11.08
C ILE A 444 -20.00 8.96 10.02
N LEU A 445 -19.30 8.63 8.92
CA LEU A 445 -19.12 9.51 7.77
C LEU A 445 -19.13 8.67 6.48
N ALA A 446 -19.67 9.22 5.39
CA ALA A 446 -19.58 8.65 4.06
C ALA A 446 -19.20 9.72 3.03
N TYR A 447 -18.17 9.44 2.23
CA TYR A 447 -17.77 10.21 1.06
C TYR A 447 -18.03 9.38 -0.20
N ARG A 448 -18.43 10.01 -1.31
CA ARG A 448 -18.59 9.35 -2.61
C ARG A 448 -17.62 9.98 -3.62
N ALA A 449 -16.67 9.18 -4.08
CA ALA A 449 -15.69 9.53 -5.10
C ALA A 449 -16.32 9.52 -6.51
N SER A 450 -15.54 9.95 -7.51
CA SER A 450 -15.95 9.99 -8.92
C SER A 450 -15.84 8.64 -9.66
N ALA A 451 -15.21 7.64 -9.04
CA ALA A 451 -14.98 6.29 -9.58
C ALA A 451 -14.69 5.31 -8.43
N GLU A 452 -14.40 4.05 -8.76
CA GLU A 452 -13.90 3.02 -7.85
C GLU A 452 -12.72 3.53 -7.03
N VAL A 453 -12.73 3.29 -5.72
CA VAL A 453 -11.62 3.67 -4.84
C VAL A 453 -10.63 2.51 -4.76
N ASN A 454 -9.47 2.66 -5.40
CA ASN A 454 -8.41 1.64 -5.46
C ASN A 454 -7.66 1.52 -4.13
N GLN A 455 -7.39 2.65 -3.47
CA GLN A 455 -6.60 2.70 -2.25
C GLN A 455 -6.96 3.93 -1.40
N ILE A 456 -6.79 3.81 -0.08
CA ILE A 456 -7.08 4.87 0.90
C ILE A 456 -6.02 4.88 2.01
N HIS A 457 -5.50 6.06 2.36
CA HIS A 457 -4.48 6.21 3.40
C HIS A 457 -4.73 7.40 4.32
N TRP A 458 -4.81 7.16 5.63
CA TRP A 458 -4.82 8.24 6.63
C TRP A 458 -3.40 8.80 6.83
N SER A 459 -3.26 10.13 6.81
CA SER A 459 -1.96 10.78 6.97
C SER A 459 -1.50 10.71 8.43
N SER A 460 -0.38 10.04 8.69
CA SER A 460 0.23 10.02 10.03
C SER A 460 0.89 11.36 10.39
N SER A 461 1.27 12.16 9.39
CA SER A 461 1.84 13.50 9.54
C SER A 461 0.77 14.59 9.72
N PHE A 462 -0.44 14.36 9.17
CA PHE A 462 -1.56 15.29 9.19
C PHE A 462 -2.85 14.57 9.63
N PRO A 463 -3.04 14.28 10.93
CA PRO A 463 -4.09 13.36 11.42
C PRO A 463 -5.54 13.68 11.06
N ASP A 464 -5.85 14.92 10.68
CA ASP A 464 -7.16 15.36 10.14
C ASP A 464 -7.37 14.97 8.66
N TRP A 465 -6.42 14.31 7.98
CA TRP A 465 -6.42 14.16 6.52
C TRP A 465 -6.31 12.71 6.04
N ILE A 466 -7.19 12.35 5.11
CA ILE A 466 -7.18 11.08 4.36
C ILE A 466 -6.81 11.38 2.90
N SER A 467 -6.07 10.48 2.25
CA SER A 467 -5.89 10.48 0.79
C SER A 467 -6.65 9.32 0.14
N ILE A 468 -7.40 9.63 -0.91
CA ILE A 468 -8.21 8.70 -1.70
C ILE A 468 -7.65 8.67 -3.12
N CYS A 469 -7.51 7.47 -3.68
CA CYS A 469 -7.08 7.26 -5.07
C CYS A 469 -8.20 6.57 -5.84
N SER A 470 -8.73 7.22 -6.89
CA SER A 470 -9.82 6.71 -7.73
C SER A 470 -9.57 7.03 -9.20
N ASN A 471 -9.58 6.01 -10.07
CA ASN A 471 -9.17 6.12 -11.48
C ASN A 471 -7.82 6.90 -11.64
N ASN A 472 -7.78 8.01 -12.38
CA ASN A 472 -6.58 8.85 -12.58
C ASN A 472 -6.46 10.01 -11.57
N LYS A 473 -7.27 10.01 -10.51
CA LYS A 473 -7.42 11.14 -9.57
C LYS A 473 -6.98 10.76 -8.16
N LEU A 474 -6.09 11.59 -7.60
CA LEU A 474 -5.75 11.61 -6.19
C LEU A 474 -6.50 12.76 -5.52
N GLU A 475 -7.20 12.50 -4.43
CA GLU A 475 -7.81 13.53 -3.58
C GLU A 475 -7.24 13.41 -2.16
N ILE A 476 -7.04 14.55 -1.50
CA ILE A 476 -6.87 14.61 -0.06
C ILE A 476 -8.05 15.37 0.56
N LEU A 477 -8.69 14.72 1.52
CA LEU A 477 -9.88 15.18 2.21
C LEU A 477 -9.54 15.49 3.67
N ARG A 478 -10.09 16.57 4.22
CA ARG A 478 -10.13 16.76 5.66
C ARG A 478 -11.35 16.06 6.26
N VAL A 479 -11.17 15.46 7.44
CA VAL A 479 -12.15 14.67 8.20
C VAL A 479 -12.06 14.97 9.70
#